data_AF-L5MEW0-F1
#
_entry.id   AF-L5MEW0-F1
#
_cell.length_a   1.000
_cell.length_b   1.000
_cell.length_c   1.000
_cell.angle_alpha   90.00
_cell.angle_beta   90.00
_cell.angle_gamma   90.00
#
_symmetry.space_group_name_H-M   'P 1'
#
loop_
_entity.id
_entity.type
_entity.pdbx_description
1 polymer ?
#
loop_
_entity_poly.entity_id
_entity_poly.type
_entity_poly.pdbx_seq_one_letter_code
_entity_poly.pdbx_strand_id
1 'polypeptide(L)'
;MQELPLVGSALQEGTKSSGLGACEWLLVLTSLLIIIVTFPFSVWFCIKVVTKDMFIMEIDAICYYRIENASLLLSSLAHVSKTIQFLVQTTMKRLLAHRSLTEILLERKSIAQDVKVALDSVTCIWGIKVERTEIKDVRLPAGLQHSLAVEAEAQRQARVRMIAAEGERATSESLRMAAEILSGTPAAVQLRYLHTLQSLFTDKPSTVVIPLPFDMLNFVSSPSNRTQGSIPFPNPSKPVEPLNPKRKDSPML
;
A
#
# COMPACT_ATOMS: atom_id res chain seq x y z
N MET A 1 59.22 62.44 6.03
CA MET A 1 59.78 61.13 6.42
C MET A 1 58.75 60.48 7.35
N GLN A 2 57.85 59.59 6.89
CA GLN A 2 58.14 58.21 6.39
C GLN A 2 58.38 57.29 7.61
N GLU A 3 57.64 56.22 7.93
CA GLU A 3 56.65 55.34 7.27
C GLU A 3 55.62 54.84 8.32
N LEU A 4 54.42 54.48 7.85
CA LEU A 4 53.61 53.37 8.38
C LEU A 4 53.88 52.15 7.46
N PRO A 5 54.03 50.94 8.00
CA PRO A 5 53.20 49.83 7.50
C PRO A 5 52.70 48.94 8.64
N LEU A 6 51.39 48.62 8.68
CA LEU A 6 50.77 47.39 8.17
C LEU A 6 51.31 46.10 8.79
N VAL A 7 50.39 45.33 9.39
CA VAL A 7 50.03 43.94 9.03
C VAL A 7 49.48 43.25 10.28
N GLY A 8 48.28 42.69 10.14
CA GLY A 8 47.51 42.09 11.22
C GLY A 8 48.15 40.83 11.82
N SER A 9 47.88 40.64 13.10
CA SER A 9 48.08 39.38 13.80
C SER A 9 46.80 39.01 14.54
N ALA A 10 46.14 37.98 13.98
CA ALA A 10 45.41 36.93 14.68
C ALA A 10 44.49 37.32 15.86
N LEU A 11 43.18 37.38 15.57
CA LEU A 11 42.20 36.76 16.46
C LEU A 11 42.47 35.26 16.48
N GLN A 12 43.46 34.83 17.26
CA GLN A 12 43.50 33.46 17.77
C GLN A 12 42.74 33.51 19.09
N GLU A 13 41.43 33.34 19.00
CA GLU A 13 40.61 32.98 20.15
C GLU A 13 41.20 31.67 20.69
N GLY A 14 41.98 31.81 21.76
CA GLY A 14 42.69 30.70 22.37
C GLY A 14 41.68 29.68 22.84
N THR A 15 41.56 28.59 22.09
CA THR A 15 41.10 27.31 22.58
C THR A 15 42.09 26.87 23.65
N LYS A 16 41.91 27.39 24.87
CA LYS A 16 42.54 26.83 26.07
C LYS A 16 42.04 25.39 26.19
N SER A 17 42.86 24.46 25.72
CA SER A 17 42.82 23.04 26.05
C SER A 17 43.08 22.86 27.54
N SER A 18 42.14 23.33 28.35
CA SER A 18 42.10 23.05 29.77
C SER A 18 41.56 21.63 29.86
N GLY A 19 42.44 20.66 30.12
CA GLY A 19 42.07 19.25 30.19
C GLY A 19 40.81 19.09 31.03
N LEU A 20 39.75 18.53 30.42
CA LEU A 20 38.48 18.29 31.10
C LEU A 20 38.78 17.61 32.43
N GLY A 21 38.45 18.27 33.53
CA GLY A 21 38.76 17.78 34.87
C GLY A 21 38.11 16.42 35.08
N ALA A 22 38.75 15.57 35.90
CA ALA A 22 38.22 14.25 36.26
C ALA A 22 36.77 14.30 36.78
N CYS A 23 36.37 15.43 37.37
CA CYS A 23 35.01 15.69 37.84
C CYS A 23 33.98 15.87 36.70
N GLU A 24 34.33 16.58 35.62
CA GLU A 24 33.46 16.71 34.44
C GLU A 24 33.30 15.36 33.75
N TRP A 25 34.39 14.59 33.63
CA TRP A 25 34.31 13.22 33.15
C TRP A 25 33.45 12.35 34.05
N LEU A 26 33.54 12.45 35.37
CA LEU A 26 32.70 11.71 36.32
C LEU A 26 31.22 12.07 36.17
N LEU A 27 30.87 13.35 36.01
CA LEU A 27 29.50 13.81 35.77
C LEU A 27 28.96 13.35 34.42
N VAL A 28 29.80 13.39 33.38
CA VAL A 28 29.42 12.86 32.06
C VAL A 28 29.26 11.34 32.11
N LEU A 29 30.13 10.62 32.80
CA LEU A 29 30.05 9.15 32.93
C LEU A 29 28.84 8.73 33.75
N THR A 30 28.54 9.44 34.84
CA THR A 30 27.36 9.18 35.67
C THR A 30 26.07 9.56 34.95
N SER A 31 26.04 10.68 34.22
CA SER A 31 24.92 11.07 33.37
C SER A 31 24.70 10.08 32.22
N LEU A 32 25.77 9.66 31.54
CA LEU A 32 25.74 8.65 30.49
C LEU A 32 25.29 7.28 31.04
N LEU A 33 25.71 6.92 32.26
CA LEU A 33 25.27 5.71 32.95
C LEU A 33 23.78 5.78 33.31
N ILE A 34 23.29 6.92 33.78
CA ILE A 34 21.85 7.15 34.02
C ILE A 34 21.07 7.04 32.71
N ILE A 35 21.55 7.64 31.62
CA ILE A 35 20.91 7.53 30.29
C ILE A 35 20.88 6.07 29.83
N ILE A 36 21.97 5.32 29.98
CA ILE A 36 22.04 3.89 29.60
C ILE A 36 21.08 3.04 30.45
N VAL A 37 20.97 3.31 31.74
CA VAL A 37 20.06 2.58 32.65
C VAL A 37 18.60 2.96 32.42
N THR A 38 18.34 4.20 32.01
CA THR A 38 16.99 4.70 31.71
C THR A 38 16.57 4.34 30.28
N PHE A 39 17.53 4.05 29.40
CA PHE A 39 17.24 3.59 28.05
C PHE A 39 16.62 2.18 28.12
N PRO A 40 15.49 1.93 27.44
CA PRO A 40 14.82 0.64 27.49
C PRO A 40 15.77 -0.44 26.98
N PHE A 41 16.16 -1.35 27.87
CA PHE A 41 17.01 -2.48 27.51
C PHE A 41 16.23 -3.37 26.54
N SER A 42 16.70 -3.44 25.30
CA SER A 42 16.12 -4.32 24.29
C SER A 42 16.74 -5.70 24.39
N VAL A 43 15.93 -6.72 24.69
CA VAL A 43 16.34 -8.11 24.55
C VAL A 43 15.82 -8.64 23.22
N TRP A 44 16.76 -8.99 22.34
CA TRP A 44 16.48 -9.71 21.10
C TRP A 44 16.66 -11.21 21.34
N PHE A 45 15.67 -11.99 20.90
CA PHE A 45 15.70 -13.44 20.98
C PHE A 45 15.13 -14.07 19.69
N CYS A 46 15.59 -15.29 19.41
CA CYS A 46 15.16 -16.13 18.28
C CYS A 46 14.63 -17.45 18.83
N ILE A 47 13.45 -17.90 18.38
CA ILE A 47 12.79 -19.10 18.91
C ILE A 47 12.26 -19.96 17.77
N LYS A 48 12.54 -21.26 17.86
CA LYS A 48 11.89 -22.30 17.05
C LYS A 48 10.57 -22.71 17.68
N VAL A 49 9.48 -22.54 16.93
CA VAL A 49 8.12 -22.90 17.38
C VAL A 49 7.43 -23.79 16.35
N VAL A 50 6.49 -24.60 16.84
CA VAL A 50 5.55 -25.36 16.02
C VAL A 50 4.18 -24.74 16.25
N THR A 51 3.51 -24.33 15.18
CA THR A 51 2.17 -23.72 15.24
C THR A 51 1.08 -24.78 15.31
N LYS A 52 -0.17 -24.34 15.52
CA LYS A 52 -1.35 -25.21 15.54
C LYS A 52 -1.50 -26.04 14.25
N ASP A 53 -1.09 -25.48 13.11
CA ASP A 53 -1.19 -26.12 11.79
C ASP A 53 0.00 -27.05 11.48
N MET A 54 0.78 -27.45 12.48
CA MET A 54 1.97 -28.30 12.31
C MET A 54 3.06 -27.68 11.42
N PHE A 55 3.14 -26.35 11.33
CA PHE A 55 4.26 -25.68 10.66
C PHE A 55 5.39 -25.39 11.65
N ILE A 56 6.61 -25.70 11.22
CA ILE A 56 7.83 -25.36 11.95
C ILE A 56 8.36 -24.02 11.41
N MET A 57 8.59 -23.06 12.29
CA MET A 57 9.14 -21.76 11.94
C MET A 57 10.05 -21.20 13.03
N GLU A 58 10.95 -20.31 12.64
CA GLU A 58 11.77 -19.52 13.56
C GLU A 58 11.19 -18.11 13.64
N ILE A 59 11.01 -17.61 14.85
CA ILE A 59 10.47 -16.27 15.09
C ILE A 59 11.51 -15.45 15.83
N ASP A 60 11.84 -14.30 15.24
CA ASP A 60 12.65 -13.27 15.85
C ASP A 60 11.73 -12.23 16.47
N ALA A 61 11.90 -11.97 17.77
CA ALA A 61 11.12 -10.97 18.47
C ALA A 61 12.00 -10.16 19.43
N ILE A 62 11.53 -8.95 19.74
CA ILE A 62 12.20 -7.99 20.59
C ILE A 62 11.25 -7.63 21.73
N CYS A 63 11.78 -7.63 22.95
CA CYS A 63 11.07 -7.18 24.14
C CYS A 63 11.77 -5.95 24.73
N TYR A 64 11.02 -4.88 24.89
CA TYR A 64 11.44 -3.66 25.57
C TYR A 64 10.85 -3.68 26.98
N TYR A 65 11.72 -3.61 27.98
CA TYR A 65 11.34 -3.54 29.37
C TYR A 65 12.14 -2.48 30.10
N ARG A 66 11.58 -2.03 31.22
CA ARG A 66 12.19 -1.08 32.14
C ARG A 66 12.15 -1.63 33.55
N ILE A 67 13.20 -1.41 34.31
CA ILE A 67 13.25 -1.77 35.73
C ILE A 67 12.54 -0.64 36.50
N GLU A 68 11.47 -0.97 37.23
CA GLU A 68 10.78 -0.02 38.12
C GLU A 68 11.31 -0.12 39.56
N ASN A 69 11.61 -1.33 40.05
CA ASN A 69 12.09 -1.55 41.42
C ASN A 69 13.37 -2.40 41.43
N ALA A 70 14.54 -1.75 41.53
CA ALA A 70 15.84 -2.43 41.52
C ALA A 70 16.11 -3.28 42.77
N SER A 71 15.53 -2.92 43.93
CA SER A 71 15.67 -3.68 45.18
C SER A 71 15.01 -5.06 45.09
N LEU A 72 13.78 -5.13 44.59
CA LEU A 72 13.03 -6.38 44.38
C LEU A 72 13.74 -7.27 43.35
N LEU A 73 14.20 -6.66 42.26
CA LEU A 73 14.95 -7.33 41.20
C LEU A 73 16.20 -8.05 41.74
N LEU A 74 17.02 -7.34 42.54
CA LEU A 74 18.26 -7.87 43.09
C LEU A 74 18.02 -8.99 44.11
N SER A 75 16.93 -8.89 44.88
CA SER A 75 16.56 -9.94 45.85
C SER A 75 15.97 -11.20 45.20
N SER A 76 15.34 -11.06 44.04
CA SER A 76 14.59 -12.16 43.39
C SER A 76 15.44 -12.95 42.39
N LEU A 77 16.29 -12.27 41.61
CA LEU A 77 17.00 -12.87 40.47
C LEU A 77 18.52 -12.64 40.54
N ALA A 78 19.30 -13.72 40.45
CA ALA A 78 20.75 -13.65 40.32
C ALA A 78 21.21 -13.20 38.90
N HIS A 79 20.47 -13.62 37.86
CA HIS A 79 20.79 -13.31 36.46
C HIS A 79 19.56 -12.85 35.68
N VAL A 80 19.29 -11.54 35.74
CA VAL A 80 18.12 -10.89 35.14
C VAL A 80 17.98 -11.19 33.65
N SER A 81 19.04 -10.97 32.87
CA SER A 81 18.99 -11.11 31.41
C SER A 81 18.63 -12.53 30.94
N LYS A 82 19.21 -13.56 31.57
CA LYS A 82 18.95 -14.97 31.20
C LYS A 82 17.54 -15.41 31.59
N THR A 83 17.10 -15.05 32.80
CA THR A 83 15.75 -15.41 33.27
C THR A 83 14.67 -14.78 32.41
N ILE A 84 14.82 -13.49 32.06
CA ILE A 84 13.88 -12.80 31.15
C ILE A 84 13.88 -13.47 29.77
N GLN A 85 15.05 -13.80 29.20
CA GLN A 85 15.12 -14.49 27.91
C GLN A 85 14.33 -15.80 27.92
N PHE A 86 14.50 -16.64 28.95
CA PHE A 86 13.76 -17.90 29.06
C PHE A 86 12.27 -17.70 29.33
N LEU A 87 11.89 -16.72 30.16
CA LEU A 87 10.48 -16.41 30.42
C LEU A 87 9.78 -15.94 29.13
N VAL A 88 10.41 -15.03 28.40
CA VAL A 88 9.91 -14.53 27.12
C VAL A 88 9.80 -15.68 26.12
N GLN A 89 10.82 -16.54 26.03
CA GLN A 89 10.80 -17.70 25.14
C GLN A 89 9.66 -18.67 25.45
N THR A 90 9.46 -18.98 26.72
CA THR A 90 8.40 -19.90 27.16
C THR A 90 7.01 -19.31 26.92
N THR A 91 6.83 -18.03 27.24
CA THR A 91 5.55 -17.32 27.06
C THR A 91 5.19 -17.19 25.59
N MET A 92 6.15 -16.80 24.77
CA MET A 92 5.98 -16.67 23.32
C MET A 92 5.65 -18.03 22.69
N LYS A 93 6.41 -19.09 23.02
CA LYS A 93 6.13 -20.44 22.52
C LYS A 93 4.74 -20.94 22.94
N ARG A 94 4.33 -20.67 24.19
CA ARG A 94 3.00 -21.05 24.70
C ARG A 94 1.86 -20.37 23.93
N LEU A 95 1.98 -19.06 23.67
CA LEU A 95 0.96 -18.30 22.94
C LEU A 95 0.90 -18.68 21.46
N LEU A 96 2.05 -18.83 20.81
CA LEU A 96 2.13 -19.19 19.39
C LEU A 96 1.66 -20.62 19.09
N ALA A 97 1.78 -21.54 20.05
CA ALA A 97 1.32 -22.93 19.87
C ALA A 97 -0.19 -23.04 19.59
N HIS A 98 -0.99 -22.05 20.03
CA HIS A 98 -2.45 -22.05 19.89
C HIS A 98 -2.93 -21.27 18.65
N ARG A 99 -2.02 -20.59 17.94
CA ARG A 99 -2.31 -19.72 16.79
C ARG A 99 -1.97 -20.41 15.47
N SER A 100 -2.69 -20.07 14.41
CA SER A 100 -2.40 -20.55 13.05
C SER A 100 -1.29 -19.73 12.40
N LEU A 101 -0.63 -20.26 11.37
CA LEU A 101 0.41 -19.54 10.62
C LEU A 101 -0.15 -18.24 10.01
N THR A 102 -1.34 -18.30 9.43
CA THR A 102 -1.97 -17.14 8.78
C THR A 102 -2.31 -16.04 9.78
N GLU A 103 -2.83 -16.41 10.94
CA GLU A 103 -3.11 -15.48 12.05
C GLU A 103 -1.82 -14.82 12.56
N ILE A 104 -0.73 -15.57 12.68
CA ILE A 104 0.58 -15.03 13.06
C ILE A 104 1.10 -14.00 12.05
N LEU A 105 0.88 -14.22 10.75
CA LEU A 105 1.34 -13.30 9.71
C LEU A 105 0.48 -12.02 9.60
N LEU A 106 -0.84 -12.15 9.79
CA LEU A 106 -1.81 -11.05 9.65
C LEU A 106 -1.95 -10.22 10.94
N GLU A 107 -2.03 -10.87 12.11
CA GLU A 107 -2.39 -10.25 13.39
C GLU A 107 -1.19 -10.05 14.32
N ARG A 108 -0.01 -9.74 13.76
CA ARG A 108 1.24 -9.55 14.54
C ARG A 108 1.09 -8.58 15.71
N LYS A 109 0.34 -7.49 15.53
CA LYS A 109 0.11 -6.48 16.57
C LYS A 109 -0.72 -7.03 17.74
N SER A 110 -1.75 -7.82 17.44
CA SER A 110 -2.62 -8.45 18.45
C SER A 110 -1.83 -9.43 19.29
N ILE A 111 -1.08 -10.33 18.63
CA ILE A 111 -0.24 -11.32 19.30
C ILE A 111 0.86 -10.66 20.14
N ALA A 112 1.49 -9.61 19.62
CA ALA A 112 2.49 -8.86 20.37
C ALA A 112 1.92 -8.23 21.66
N GLN A 113 0.67 -7.76 21.61
CA GLN A 113 -0.04 -7.23 22.77
C GLN A 113 -0.39 -8.34 23.77
N ASP A 114 -0.88 -9.49 23.31
CA ASP A 114 -1.15 -10.65 24.16
C ASP A 114 0.11 -11.12 24.90
N VAL A 115 1.24 -11.18 24.19
CA VAL A 115 2.55 -11.54 24.75
C VAL A 115 2.99 -10.51 25.79
N LYS A 116 2.82 -9.20 25.50
CA LYS A 116 3.11 -8.14 26.48
C LYS A 116 2.32 -8.34 27.76
N VAL A 117 1.00 -8.52 27.68
CA VAL A 117 0.12 -8.68 28.86
C VAL A 117 0.52 -9.91 29.67
N ALA A 118 0.79 -11.03 28.98
CA ALA A 118 1.23 -12.25 29.64
C ALA A 118 2.58 -12.09 30.34
N LEU A 119 3.54 -11.40 29.71
CA LEU A 119 4.85 -11.15 30.31
C LEU A 119 4.80 -10.17 31.47
N ASP A 120 4.04 -9.08 31.32
CA ASP A 120 3.91 -8.04 32.34
C ASP A 120 3.37 -8.63 33.65
N SER A 121 2.35 -9.50 33.56
CA SER A 121 1.79 -10.16 34.76
C SER A 121 2.80 -10.96 35.59
N VAL A 122 3.79 -11.58 34.95
CA VAL A 122 4.83 -12.36 35.64
C VAL A 122 5.98 -11.46 36.10
N THR A 123 6.40 -10.54 35.23
CA THR A 123 7.57 -9.68 35.46
C THR A 123 7.33 -8.56 36.47
N CYS A 124 6.08 -8.15 36.69
CA CYS A 124 5.69 -7.20 37.72
C CYS A 124 6.14 -7.63 39.12
N ILE A 125 6.11 -8.94 39.42
CA ILE A 125 6.52 -9.50 40.71
C ILE A 125 8.02 -9.27 40.97
N TRP A 126 8.83 -9.19 39.91
CA TRP A 126 10.27 -8.94 39.98
C TRP A 126 10.63 -7.44 39.93
N GLY A 127 9.64 -6.55 39.86
CA GLY A 127 9.86 -5.11 39.73
C GLY A 127 10.28 -4.68 38.31
N ILE A 128 9.93 -5.46 37.29
CA ILE A 128 10.19 -5.17 35.89
C ILE A 128 8.87 -4.90 35.19
N LYS A 129 8.82 -3.84 34.38
CA LYS A 129 7.65 -3.49 33.56
C LYS A 129 7.96 -3.66 32.08
N VAL A 130 7.07 -4.35 31.37
CA VAL A 130 7.21 -4.54 29.92
C VAL A 130 6.56 -3.37 29.20
N GLU A 131 7.36 -2.57 28.50
CA GLU A 131 6.85 -1.41 27.77
C GLU A 131 6.20 -1.85 26.45
N ARG A 132 6.91 -2.69 25.69
CA ARG A 132 6.47 -3.15 24.36
C ARG A 132 7.12 -4.48 23.96
N THR A 133 6.37 -5.31 23.26
CA THR A 133 6.89 -6.49 22.57
C THR A 133 6.61 -6.35 21.09
N GLU A 134 7.56 -6.76 20.24
CA GLU A 134 7.41 -6.72 18.78
C GLU A 134 7.93 -8.02 18.16
N ILE A 135 7.24 -8.48 17.12
CA ILE A 135 7.70 -9.57 16.26
C ILE A 135 8.47 -8.95 15.09
N LYS A 136 9.78 -9.20 15.02
CA LYS A 136 10.67 -8.63 14.02
C LYS A 136 10.56 -9.36 12.70
N ASP A 137 10.78 -10.68 12.71
CA ASP A 137 10.77 -11.50 11.51
C ASP A 137 10.28 -12.92 11.81
N VAL A 138 9.72 -13.59 10.80
CA VAL A 138 9.27 -14.98 10.85
C VAL A 138 9.92 -15.72 9.69
N ARG A 139 10.84 -16.62 10.00
CA ARG A 139 11.57 -17.42 9.02
C ARG A 139 10.90 -18.78 8.88
N LEU A 140 10.46 -19.08 7.67
CA LEU A 140 9.91 -20.37 7.29
C LEU A 140 10.99 -21.22 6.62
N PRO A 141 10.97 -22.56 6.74
CA PRO A 141 11.87 -23.42 5.99
C PRO A 141 11.63 -23.26 4.49
N ALA A 142 12.72 -23.24 3.71
CA ALA A 142 12.69 -22.91 2.28
C ALA A 142 11.73 -23.78 1.45
N GLY A 143 11.60 -25.07 1.79
CA GLY A 143 10.67 -25.98 1.12
C GLY A 143 9.20 -25.55 1.28
N LEU A 144 8.79 -25.18 2.50
CA LEU A 144 7.42 -24.73 2.78
C LEU A 144 7.13 -23.37 2.13
N GLN A 145 8.10 -22.46 2.17
CA GLN A 145 7.97 -21.13 1.57
C GLN A 145 7.71 -21.22 0.06
N HIS A 146 8.42 -22.11 -0.64
CA HIS A 146 8.22 -22.31 -2.07
C HIS A 146 6.82 -22.89 -2.38
N SER A 147 6.39 -23.93 -1.65
CA SER A 147 5.07 -24.53 -1.85
C SER A 147 3.94 -23.53 -1.59
N LEU A 148 4.03 -22.73 -0.53
CA LEU A 148 3.04 -21.68 -0.24
C LEU A 148 3.04 -20.58 -1.30
N ALA A 149 4.20 -20.22 -1.86
CA ALA A 149 4.28 -19.24 -2.94
C ALA A 149 3.58 -19.76 -4.21
N VAL A 150 3.82 -21.01 -4.58
CA VAL A 150 3.18 -21.66 -5.73
C VAL A 150 1.66 -21.77 -5.51
N GLU A 151 1.22 -22.16 -4.32
CA GLU A 151 -0.20 -22.22 -3.99
C GLU A 151 -0.86 -20.84 -4.03
N ALA A 152 -0.22 -19.82 -3.45
CA ALA A 152 -0.73 -18.45 -3.47
C ALA A 152 -0.80 -17.89 -4.90
N GLU A 153 0.16 -18.22 -5.76
CA GLU A 153 0.14 -17.85 -7.17
C GLU A 153 -1.03 -18.51 -7.90
N ALA A 154 -1.23 -19.81 -7.71
CA ALA A 154 -2.35 -20.55 -8.31
C ALA A 154 -3.71 -19.97 -7.86
N GLN A 155 -3.87 -19.69 -6.56
CA GLN A 155 -5.09 -19.06 -6.04
C GLN A 155 -5.31 -17.65 -6.63
N ARG A 156 -4.24 -16.87 -6.79
CA ARG A 156 -4.33 -15.53 -7.40
C ARG A 156 -4.74 -15.63 -8.86
N GLN A 157 -4.15 -16.53 -9.64
CA GLN A 157 -4.52 -16.75 -11.04
C GLN A 157 -5.97 -17.22 -11.18
N ALA A 158 -6.43 -18.12 -10.32
CA ALA A 158 -7.82 -18.57 -10.29
C ALA A 158 -8.79 -17.42 -9.99
N ARG A 159 -8.49 -16.57 -8.98
CA ARG A 159 -9.29 -15.39 -8.66
C ARG A 159 -9.34 -14.39 -9.83
N VAL A 160 -8.21 -14.17 -10.52
CA VAL A 160 -8.17 -13.28 -11.69
C VAL A 160 -9.10 -13.78 -12.79
N ARG A 161 -9.08 -15.09 -13.11
CA ARG A 161 -9.98 -15.68 -14.12
C ARG A 161 -11.45 -15.58 -13.73
N MET A 162 -11.76 -15.79 -12.45
CA MET A 162 -13.12 -15.65 -11.93
C MET A 162 -13.65 -14.21 -12.09
N ILE A 163 -12.83 -13.21 -11.73
CA ILE A 163 -13.19 -11.80 -11.87
C ILE A 163 -13.37 -11.42 -13.34
N ALA A 164 -12.53 -11.93 -14.25
CA ALA A 164 -12.66 -11.69 -15.68
C ALA A 164 -13.96 -12.28 -16.24
N ALA A 165 -14.26 -13.54 -15.92
CA ALA A 165 -15.50 -14.19 -16.36
C ALA A 165 -16.74 -13.48 -15.80
N GLU A 166 -16.71 -13.04 -14.54
CA GLU A 166 -17.81 -12.28 -13.94
C GLU A 166 -17.97 -10.90 -14.59
N GLY A 167 -16.86 -10.22 -14.89
CA GLY A 167 -16.87 -8.95 -15.62
C GLY A 167 -17.43 -9.10 -17.04
N GLU A 168 -17.06 -10.16 -17.76
CA GLU A 168 -17.62 -10.48 -19.08
C GLU A 168 -19.13 -10.78 -19.00
N ARG A 169 -19.57 -11.51 -17.98
CA ARG A 169 -20.98 -11.78 -17.74
C ARG A 169 -21.77 -10.49 -17.50
N ALA A 170 -21.31 -9.64 -16.57
CA ALA A 170 -21.97 -8.38 -16.26
C ALA A 170 -22.05 -7.44 -17.48
N THR A 171 -20.98 -7.43 -18.28
CA THR A 171 -20.94 -6.69 -19.55
C THR A 171 -21.95 -7.24 -20.55
N SER A 172 -22.02 -8.57 -20.68
CA SER A 172 -22.96 -9.24 -21.60
C SER A 172 -24.42 -9.01 -21.22
N GLU A 173 -24.74 -9.05 -19.92
CA GLU A 173 -26.08 -8.75 -19.41
C GLU A 173 -26.48 -7.30 -19.71
N SER A 174 -25.56 -6.35 -19.51
CA SER A 174 -25.77 -4.94 -19.84
C SER A 174 -25.97 -4.71 -21.33
N LEU A 175 -25.17 -5.36 -22.18
CA LEU A 175 -25.30 -5.29 -23.64
C LEU A 175 -26.61 -5.92 -24.13
N ARG A 176 -27.06 -7.02 -23.52
CA ARG A 176 -28.36 -7.64 -23.83
C ARG A 176 -29.51 -6.66 -23.57
N MET A 177 -29.52 -6.01 -22.40
CA MET A 177 -30.55 -5.02 -22.08
C MET A 177 -30.53 -3.84 -23.06
N ALA A 178 -29.34 -3.33 -23.41
CA ALA A 178 -29.22 -2.28 -24.41
C ALA A 178 -29.75 -2.72 -25.78
N ALA A 179 -29.47 -3.96 -26.21
CA ALA A 179 -29.96 -4.49 -27.48
C ALA A 179 -31.49 -4.64 -27.50
N GLU A 180 -32.11 -5.07 -26.39
CA GLU A 180 -33.56 -5.16 -26.25
C GLU A 180 -34.24 -3.78 -26.31
N ILE A 181 -33.64 -2.77 -25.70
CA ILE A 181 -34.13 -1.38 -25.82
C ILE A 181 -34.00 -0.88 -27.26
N LEU A 182 -32.88 -1.17 -27.93
CA LEU A 182 -32.63 -0.75 -29.31
C LEU A 182 -33.54 -1.48 -30.31
N SER A 183 -33.88 -2.76 -30.09
CA SER A 183 -34.81 -3.51 -30.96
C SER A 183 -36.22 -2.93 -30.90
N GLY A 184 -36.62 -2.36 -29.77
CA GLY A 184 -37.88 -1.63 -29.63
C GLY A 184 -37.97 -0.34 -30.46
N THR A 185 -36.84 0.25 -30.88
CA THR A 185 -36.80 1.52 -31.63
C THR A 185 -35.83 1.45 -32.82
N PRO A 186 -36.28 1.13 -34.04
CA PRO A 186 -35.39 0.95 -35.20
C PRO A 186 -34.60 2.23 -35.58
N ALA A 187 -35.14 3.42 -35.29
CA ALA A 187 -34.43 4.69 -35.50
C ALA A 187 -33.17 4.84 -34.63
N ALA A 188 -33.16 4.26 -33.41
CA ALA A 188 -32.02 4.32 -32.50
C ALA A 188 -30.83 3.48 -33.01
N VAL A 189 -31.12 2.34 -33.66
CA VAL A 189 -30.10 1.49 -34.32
C VAL A 189 -29.39 2.25 -35.43
N GLN A 190 -30.14 3.01 -36.24
CA GLN A 190 -29.57 3.80 -37.33
C GLN A 190 -28.70 4.97 -36.82
N LEU A 191 -29.11 5.64 -35.74
CA LEU A 191 -28.27 6.67 -35.08
C LEU A 191 -27.01 6.07 -34.46
N ARG A 192 -27.10 4.91 -33.81
CA ARG A 192 -25.93 4.18 -33.28
C ARG A 192 -24.94 3.84 -34.40
N TYR A 193 -25.44 3.41 -35.56
CA TYR A 193 -24.64 3.15 -36.76
C TYR A 193 -23.92 4.41 -37.26
N LEU A 194 -24.63 5.53 -37.39
CA LEU A 194 -24.00 6.82 -37.78
C LEU A 194 -22.96 7.28 -36.75
N HIS A 195 -23.20 7.10 -35.45
CA HIS A 195 -22.24 7.44 -34.41
C HIS A 195 -20.99 6.54 -34.46
N THR A 196 -21.14 5.23 -34.71
CA THR A 196 -19.99 4.33 -34.93
C THR A 196 -19.20 4.74 -36.16
N LEU A 197 -19.85 5.17 -37.25
CA LEU A 197 -19.15 5.67 -38.42
C LEU A 197 -18.34 6.93 -38.09
N GLN A 198 -18.94 7.91 -37.42
CA GLN A 198 -18.23 9.14 -37.02
C GLN A 198 -17.01 8.84 -36.14
N SER A 199 -17.14 7.91 -35.19
CA SER A 199 -16.02 7.49 -34.33
C SER A 199 -14.90 6.83 -35.14
N LEU A 200 -15.23 5.95 -36.10
CA LEU A 200 -14.22 5.27 -36.93
C LEU A 200 -13.47 6.23 -37.86
N PHE A 201 -14.14 7.25 -38.40
CA PHE A 201 -13.49 8.27 -39.25
C PHE A 201 -12.55 9.20 -38.48
N THR A 202 -12.68 9.27 -37.15
CA THR A 202 -11.86 10.16 -36.32
C THR A 202 -10.50 9.55 -35.97
N ASP A 203 -10.42 8.22 -35.78
CA ASP A 203 -9.21 7.58 -35.23
C ASP A 203 -8.17 7.08 -36.26
N LYS A 204 -8.51 6.94 -37.57
CA LYS A 204 -7.58 6.77 -38.72
C LYS A 204 -8.32 6.57 -40.05
N PRO A 205 -7.95 7.23 -41.17
CA PRO A 205 -8.56 6.99 -42.48
C PRO A 205 -7.90 5.78 -43.18
N SER A 206 -8.21 4.56 -42.75
CA SER A 206 -7.89 3.34 -43.50
C SER A 206 -9.17 2.75 -44.08
N THR A 207 -9.15 2.34 -45.35
CA THR A 207 -10.28 1.78 -46.11
C THR A 207 -11.16 0.84 -45.27
N VAL A 208 -12.29 1.36 -44.77
CA VAL A 208 -13.25 0.60 -43.95
C VAL A 208 -14.27 -0.06 -44.89
N VAL A 209 -14.35 -1.39 -44.83
CA VAL A 209 -15.41 -2.14 -45.49
C VAL A 209 -16.70 -1.93 -44.70
N ILE A 210 -17.66 -1.21 -45.28
CA ILE A 210 -18.95 -0.94 -44.67
C ILE A 210 -19.94 -2.04 -45.07
N PRO A 211 -20.37 -2.92 -44.15
CA PRO A 211 -21.47 -3.82 -44.44
C PRO A 211 -22.77 -2.98 -44.48
N LEU A 212 -23.30 -2.77 -45.68
CA LEU A 212 -24.59 -2.12 -45.85
C LEU A 212 -25.70 -3.15 -45.63
N PRO A 213 -26.71 -2.85 -44.78
CA PRO A 213 -27.85 -3.74 -44.59
C PRO A 213 -28.66 -3.87 -45.89
N PHE A 214 -29.05 -5.11 -46.22
CA PHE A 214 -29.73 -5.46 -47.48
C PHE A 214 -31.04 -4.69 -47.71
N ASP A 215 -31.68 -4.18 -46.66
CA ASP A 215 -32.91 -3.40 -46.77
C ASP A 215 -32.75 -2.11 -47.58
N MET A 216 -31.55 -1.49 -47.57
CA MET A 216 -31.27 -0.26 -48.33
C MET A 216 -31.01 -0.55 -49.83
N LEU A 217 -30.54 -1.75 -50.18
CA LEU A 217 -30.29 -2.16 -51.56
C LEU A 217 -31.59 -2.36 -52.36
N ASN A 218 -32.69 -2.71 -51.67
CA ASN A 218 -34.01 -2.86 -52.28
C ASN A 218 -34.65 -1.51 -52.67
N PHE A 219 -34.25 -0.40 -52.06
CA PHE A 219 -34.72 0.94 -52.44
C PHE A 219 -34.05 1.44 -53.73
N VAL A 220 -32.80 1.03 -53.97
CA VAL A 220 -32.03 1.41 -55.18
C VAL A 220 -32.41 0.56 -56.40
N SER A 221 -32.95 -0.65 -56.20
CA SER A 221 -33.30 -1.57 -57.29
C SER A 221 -34.71 -1.39 -57.87
N SER A 222 -35.48 -0.38 -57.44
CA SER A 222 -36.76 -0.04 -58.08
C SER A 222 -36.54 0.87 -59.30
N PRO A 223 -36.78 0.42 -60.55
CA PRO A 223 -36.60 1.26 -61.73
C PRO A 223 -37.81 2.19 -61.89
N SER A 224 -37.71 3.42 -61.37
CA SER A 224 -38.70 4.47 -61.63
C SER A 224 -38.36 5.24 -62.90
N ASN A 225 -39.30 5.22 -63.84
CA ASN A 225 -39.24 5.84 -65.16
C ASN A 225 -39.42 7.38 -65.06
N ARG A 226 -38.48 8.13 -65.67
CA ARG A 226 -38.55 9.54 -66.13
C ARG A 226 -39.38 10.57 -65.31
N THR A 227 -38.72 11.63 -64.85
CA THR A 227 -38.83 12.98 -65.45
C THR A 227 -37.78 13.95 -64.91
N GLN A 228 -37.33 14.83 -65.81
CA GLN A 228 -36.39 15.93 -65.57
C GLN A 228 -36.92 16.90 -64.52
N GLY A 229 -36.05 17.27 -63.58
CA GLY A 229 -36.21 18.43 -62.69
C GLY A 229 -34.84 19.00 -62.40
N SER A 230 -34.52 20.14 -63.00
CA SER A 230 -33.30 20.91 -62.76
C SER A 230 -33.20 21.33 -61.30
N ILE A 231 -32.09 21.00 -60.63
CA ILE A 231 -31.75 21.49 -59.29
C ILE A 231 -31.08 22.87 -59.45
N PRO A 232 -31.60 23.95 -58.83
CA PRO A 232 -30.88 25.21 -58.74
C PRO A 232 -29.72 25.08 -57.75
N PHE A 233 -28.51 25.46 -58.16
CA PHE A 233 -27.40 25.71 -57.25
C PHE A 233 -27.73 26.91 -56.34
N PRO A 234 -27.51 26.86 -55.02
CA PRO A 234 -27.52 28.04 -54.17
C PRO A 234 -26.21 28.83 -54.40
N ASN A 235 -26.33 30.05 -54.89
CA ASN A 235 -25.22 30.99 -55.05
C ASN A 235 -24.76 31.53 -53.67
N PRO A 236 -23.46 31.79 -53.44
CA PRO A 236 -22.96 32.27 -52.16
C PRO A 236 -23.06 33.80 -52.10
N SER A 237 -23.87 34.33 -51.19
CA SER A 237 -23.68 35.68 -50.65
C SER A 237 -24.68 35.98 -49.53
N LYS A 238 -24.19 35.98 -48.29
CA LYS A 238 -24.28 37.16 -47.40
C LYS A 238 -23.38 36.97 -46.16
N PRO A 239 -22.75 38.05 -45.65
CA PRO A 239 -21.79 37.99 -44.55
C PRO A 239 -22.47 37.70 -43.20
N VAL A 240 -21.69 37.08 -42.33
CA VAL A 240 -21.96 36.81 -40.91
C VAL A 240 -22.11 38.12 -40.13
N GLU A 241 -23.13 38.21 -39.27
CA GLU A 241 -23.25 39.23 -38.21
C GLU A 241 -23.49 38.47 -36.88
N PRO A 242 -22.78 38.81 -35.78
CA PRO A 242 -22.60 37.88 -34.65
C PRO A 242 -23.72 37.96 -33.60
N LEU A 243 -24.14 36.80 -33.08
CA LEU A 243 -24.90 36.75 -31.83
C LEU A 243 -23.92 36.83 -30.63
N ASN A 244 -23.92 38.00 -29.99
CA ASN A 244 -23.08 38.35 -28.84
C ASN A 244 -23.42 37.53 -27.57
N PRO A 245 -22.41 37.13 -26.77
CA PRO A 245 -22.53 36.25 -25.62
C PRO A 245 -23.23 36.87 -24.40
N LYS A 246 -24.16 36.11 -23.79
CA LYS A 246 -24.45 36.22 -22.35
C LYS A 246 -24.31 34.87 -21.65
N ARG A 247 -23.08 34.63 -21.21
CA ARG A 247 -22.68 34.15 -19.87
C ARG A 247 -23.83 33.64 -18.98
N LYS A 248 -23.81 32.35 -18.65
CA LYS A 248 -23.70 31.94 -17.25
C LYS A 248 -23.18 30.51 -17.12
N ASP A 249 -21.92 30.44 -16.69
CA ASP A 249 -21.32 29.30 -16.04
C ASP A 249 -22.22 28.82 -14.89
N SER A 250 -22.41 27.52 -14.75
CA SER A 250 -22.27 26.85 -13.45
C SER A 250 -22.06 25.34 -13.65
N PRO A 251 -21.25 24.72 -12.76
CA PRO A 251 -20.54 23.49 -13.05
C PRO A 251 -21.18 22.27 -12.40
N MET A 252 -20.53 21.14 -12.70
CA MET A 252 -20.72 19.79 -12.18
C MET A 252 -21.05 19.70 -10.69
N LEU A 253 -21.95 18.76 -10.39
CA LEU A 253 -21.94 17.88 -9.22
C LEU A 253 -22.10 16.45 -9.73
#